data_AF-A0A960AXZ3-F1
#
_entry.id   AF-A0A960AXZ3-F1
#
_cell.length_a   1.000
_cell.length_b   1.000
_cell.length_c   1.000
_cell.angle_alpha   90.00
_cell.angle_beta   90.00
_cell.angle_gamma   90.00
#
_symmetry.space_group_name_H-M   'P 1'
#
loop_
_entity.id
_entity.type
_entity.pdbx_description
1 polymer ?
#
loop_
_entity_poly.entity_id
_entity_poly.type
_entity_poly.pdbx_seq_one_letter_code
_entity_poly.pdbx_strand_id
1 'polypeptide(L)'
;ADLLEGDMVVSKDGRLVMCHDIELSRVTDIASRPEFAGRASVRTFNGVDYTGYWVDDFTWAELQTLRKWDGQSLTTADDLISFAQGRGAGLYLEIKESGYFQARGLDPVSRVVNLMRARGEDRRDSRVWLQSSNPGDLQAMRGQIGNRFVFLTRSVGADDVGLFPGFRQFADVLGVPTTRARRSLVQQAHAADLGVHVWTLRGS
;
A
#
# COMPACT_ATOMS: atom_id res chain seq x y z
N ALA A 1 4.12 -6.40 -18.18
CA ALA A 1 4.74 -5.75 -17.02
C ALA A 1 5.36 -6.84 -16.16
N ASP A 2 6.61 -6.69 -15.75
CA ASP A 2 7.30 -7.71 -14.94
C ASP A 2 6.79 -7.76 -13.49
N LEU A 3 6.18 -6.65 -13.04
CA LEU A 3 5.55 -6.50 -11.74
C LEU A 3 4.14 -5.91 -11.89
N LEU A 4 3.22 -6.33 -11.01
CA LEU A 4 1.91 -5.73 -10.81
C LEU A 4 1.92 -4.96 -9.49
N GLU A 5 1.43 -3.72 -9.51
CA GLU A 5 1.30 -2.89 -8.31
C GLU A 5 -0.11 -3.03 -7.72
N GLY A 6 -0.22 -2.92 -6.40
CA GLY A 6 -1.51 -2.80 -5.74
C GLY A 6 -1.44 -2.14 -4.36
N ASP A 7 -2.37 -1.22 -4.13
CA ASP A 7 -2.59 -0.57 -2.84
C ASP A 7 -3.52 -1.42 -1.96
N MET A 8 -3.13 -1.64 -0.71
CA MET A 8 -3.92 -2.39 0.27
C MET A 8 -4.51 -1.45 1.32
N VAL A 9 -5.83 -1.54 1.47
CA VAL A 9 -6.60 -0.97 2.57
C VAL A 9 -7.29 -2.10 3.35
N VAL A 10 -7.87 -1.80 4.51
CA VAL A 10 -8.43 -2.83 5.41
C VAL A 10 -9.93 -2.65 5.56
N SER A 11 -10.70 -3.73 5.32
CA SER A 11 -12.15 -3.75 5.59
C SER A 11 -12.44 -3.85 7.09
N LYS A 12 -13.72 -3.68 7.48
CA LYS A 12 -14.20 -3.79 8.86
C LYS A 12 -13.84 -5.14 9.53
N ASP A 13 -14.02 -6.22 8.79
CA ASP A 13 -13.68 -7.59 9.18
C ASP A 13 -12.21 -7.95 8.89
N GLY A 14 -11.44 -6.97 8.42
CA GLY A 14 -9.99 -7.06 8.38
C GLY A 14 -9.41 -7.73 7.14
N ARG A 15 -10.17 -7.80 6.05
CA ARG A 15 -9.63 -8.24 4.76
C ARG A 15 -8.73 -7.17 4.18
N LEU A 16 -7.61 -7.59 3.58
CA LEU A 16 -6.75 -6.71 2.78
C LEU A 16 -7.39 -6.55 1.40
N VAL A 17 -7.96 -5.38 1.15
CA VAL A 17 -8.71 -5.03 -0.07
C VAL A 17 -7.80 -4.21 -0.99
N MET A 18 -7.80 -4.55 -2.28
CA MET A 18 -7.04 -3.84 -3.29
C MET A 18 -7.76 -2.57 -3.71
N CYS A 19 -7.36 -1.45 -3.12
CA CYS A 19 -7.93 -0.14 -3.38
C CYS A 19 -6.95 0.97 -2.99
N HIS A 20 -6.81 1.99 -3.83
CA HIS A 20 -5.92 3.13 -3.56
C HIS A 20 -6.51 4.06 -2.48
N ASP A 21 -7.84 4.23 -2.46
CA ASP A 21 -8.51 5.16 -1.56
C ASP A 21 -9.22 4.41 -0.43
N ILE A 22 -9.19 5.00 0.77
CA ILE A 22 -10.00 4.55 1.91
C ILE A 22 -11.43 5.07 1.87
N GLU A 23 -11.69 6.15 1.12
CA GLU A 23 -13.04 6.64 0.79
C GLU A 23 -13.46 6.04 -0.55
N LEU A 24 -14.61 5.40 -0.59
CA LEU A 24 -15.00 4.51 -1.68
C LEU A 24 -15.79 5.19 -2.81
N SER A 25 -16.35 6.38 -2.59
CA SER A 25 -17.20 7.07 -3.59
C SER A 25 -16.43 7.45 -4.84
N ARG A 26 -15.12 7.73 -4.73
CA ARG A 26 -14.32 8.10 -5.91
C ARG A 26 -13.96 6.90 -6.79
N VAL A 27 -14.06 5.68 -6.26
CA VAL A 27 -13.53 4.46 -6.88
C VAL A 27 -14.59 3.39 -7.14
N THR A 28 -15.78 3.52 -6.54
CA THR A 28 -16.86 2.54 -6.66
C THR A 28 -18.23 3.21 -6.75
N ASP A 29 -19.24 2.42 -7.12
CA ASP A 29 -20.64 2.79 -7.20
C ASP A 29 -21.36 2.94 -5.83
N ILE A 30 -20.65 2.87 -4.70
CA ILE A 30 -21.23 2.82 -3.35
C ILE A 30 -22.21 3.96 -3.06
N ALA A 31 -21.93 5.18 -3.52
CA ALA A 31 -22.78 6.34 -3.29
C ALA A 31 -24.15 6.24 -3.98
N SER A 32 -24.27 5.36 -4.99
CA SER A 32 -25.53 5.10 -5.71
C SER A 32 -26.31 3.90 -5.18
N ARG A 33 -25.77 3.17 -4.19
CA ARG A 33 -26.38 1.96 -3.62
C ARG A 33 -27.41 2.30 -2.53
N PRO A 34 -28.72 2.05 -2.74
CA PRO A 34 -29.74 2.39 -1.76
C PRO A 34 -29.54 1.71 -0.40
N GLU A 35 -29.02 0.48 -0.39
CA GLU A 35 -28.70 -0.29 0.81
C GLU A 35 -27.62 0.38 1.69
N PHE A 36 -26.83 1.29 1.13
CA PHE A 36 -25.76 1.99 1.83
C PHE A 36 -26.01 3.48 2.04
N ALA A 37 -27.13 4.05 1.59
CA ALA A 37 -27.38 5.50 1.62
C ALA A 37 -27.21 6.18 3.00
N GLY A 38 -27.42 5.45 4.10
CA GLY A 38 -27.25 5.94 5.48
C GLY A 38 -25.89 5.64 6.12
N ARG A 39 -24.92 5.13 5.36
CA ARG A 39 -23.62 4.64 5.89
C ARG A 39 -22.48 5.63 5.72
N ALA A 40 -22.72 6.79 5.09
CA ALA A 40 -21.71 7.83 5.00
C ALA A 40 -21.43 8.41 6.40
N SER A 41 -20.16 8.68 6.69
CA SER A 41 -19.74 9.30 7.95
C SER A 41 -18.65 10.35 7.71
N VAL A 42 -18.46 11.24 8.68
CA VAL A 42 -17.43 12.28 8.63
C VAL A 42 -16.13 11.74 9.22
N ARG A 43 -15.01 11.99 8.55
CA ARG A 43 -13.65 11.73 9.06
C ARG A 43 -12.77 12.95 8.83
N THR A 44 -11.94 13.26 9.82
CA THR A 44 -10.98 14.34 9.74
C THR A 44 -9.61 13.83 9.31
N PHE A 45 -9.03 14.43 8.27
CA PHE A 45 -7.66 14.19 7.83
C PHE A 45 -6.94 15.52 7.70
N ASN A 46 -5.77 15.66 8.34
CA ASN A 46 -4.99 16.90 8.34
C ASN A 46 -5.80 18.15 8.72
N GLY A 47 -6.76 17.99 9.66
CA GLY A 47 -7.63 19.07 10.11
C GLY A 47 -8.78 19.43 9.16
N VAL A 48 -8.98 18.66 8.08
CA VAL A 48 -10.08 18.84 7.14
C VAL A 48 -11.08 17.70 7.29
N ASP A 49 -12.35 18.05 7.42
CA ASP A 49 -13.45 17.09 7.49
C ASP A 49 -13.88 16.64 6.09
N TYR A 50 -14.00 15.34 5.93
CA TYR A 50 -14.49 14.69 4.72
C TYR A 50 -15.70 13.85 5.07
N THR A 51 -16.77 13.96 4.28
CA THR A 51 -17.93 13.09 4.36
C THR A 51 -17.85 12.07 3.24
N GLY A 52 -17.96 10.78 3.56
CA GLY A 52 -17.89 9.73 2.56
C GLY A 52 -18.15 8.34 3.13
N TYR A 53 -17.91 7.32 2.31
CA TYR A 53 -18.04 5.91 2.70
C TYR A 53 -16.67 5.29 2.89
N TRP A 54 -16.36 4.89 4.12
CA TRP A 54 -15.01 4.45 4.50
C TRP A 54 -14.89 2.94 4.45
N VAL A 55 -13.84 2.42 3.82
CA VAL A 55 -13.65 0.98 3.60
C VAL A 55 -13.69 0.15 4.90
N ASP A 56 -13.22 0.71 6.01
CA ASP A 56 -13.23 0.13 7.35
C ASP A 56 -14.62 0.09 8.02
N ASP A 57 -15.63 0.77 7.46
CA ASP A 57 -17.01 0.67 7.93
C ASP A 57 -17.77 -0.52 7.31
N PHE A 58 -17.20 -1.20 6.30
CA PHE A 58 -17.84 -2.30 5.56
C PHE A 58 -17.08 -3.61 5.67
N THR A 59 -17.81 -4.72 5.77
CA THR A 59 -17.26 -6.08 5.70
C THR A 59 -16.84 -6.42 4.27
N TRP A 60 -15.96 -7.41 4.10
CA TRP A 60 -15.62 -7.90 2.76
C TRP A 60 -16.87 -8.38 2.00
N ALA A 61 -17.82 -8.99 2.72
CA ALA A 61 -19.07 -9.45 2.13
C ALA A 61 -19.92 -8.32 1.53
N GLU A 62 -19.94 -7.14 2.15
CA GLU A 62 -20.57 -5.93 1.59
C GLU A 62 -19.72 -5.37 0.43
N LEU A 63 -18.40 -5.25 0.62
CA LEU A 63 -17.49 -4.65 -0.37
C LEU A 63 -17.44 -5.39 -1.70
N GLN A 64 -17.50 -6.73 -1.70
CA GLN A 64 -17.49 -7.53 -2.94
C GLN A 64 -18.75 -7.31 -3.81
N THR A 65 -19.81 -6.73 -3.25
CA THR A 65 -21.03 -6.41 -4.02
C THR A 65 -20.89 -5.13 -4.84
N LEU A 66 -19.93 -4.27 -4.50
CA LEU A 66 -19.66 -3.01 -5.16
C LEU A 66 -19.03 -3.24 -6.54
N ARG A 67 -19.15 -2.23 -7.40
CA ARG A 67 -18.49 -2.18 -8.70
C ARG A 67 -17.63 -0.94 -8.80
N LYS A 68 -16.43 -1.10 -9.32
CA LYS A 68 -15.60 0.00 -9.79
C LYS A 68 -16.27 0.66 -11.00
N TRP A 69 -15.85 1.88 -11.31
CA TRP A 69 -16.40 2.62 -12.46
C TRP A 69 -16.17 1.98 -13.82
N ASP A 70 -15.16 1.10 -13.94
CA ASP A 70 -14.92 0.28 -15.12
C ASP A 70 -15.74 -1.03 -15.13
N GLY A 71 -16.65 -1.21 -14.17
CA GLY A 71 -17.50 -2.39 -14.03
C GLY A 71 -16.84 -3.57 -13.32
N GLN A 72 -15.56 -3.48 -12.94
CA GLN A 72 -14.88 -4.57 -12.25
C GLN A 72 -15.30 -4.67 -10.77
N SER A 73 -15.18 -5.87 -10.20
CA SER A 73 -15.35 -6.06 -8.75
C SER A 73 -14.09 -5.61 -8.01
N LEU A 74 -14.25 -5.24 -6.74
CA LEU A 74 -13.10 -5.15 -5.83
C LEU A 74 -12.47 -6.53 -5.66
N THR A 75 -11.17 -6.56 -5.38
CA THR A 75 -10.39 -7.78 -5.16
C THR A 75 -9.63 -7.69 -3.86
N THR A 76 -9.12 -8.82 -3.37
CA THR A 76 -8.30 -8.90 -2.17
C THR A 76 -6.83 -9.09 -2.53
N ALA A 77 -5.94 -8.80 -1.59
CA ALA A 77 -4.50 -9.05 -1.78
C ALA A 77 -4.22 -10.53 -2.10
N ASP A 78 -4.99 -11.44 -1.50
CA ASP A 78 -4.92 -12.87 -1.76
C ASP A 78 -5.23 -13.23 -3.23
N ASP A 79 -6.25 -12.58 -3.81
CA ASP A 79 -6.64 -12.77 -5.22
C ASP A 79 -5.55 -12.26 -6.16
N LEU A 80 -4.97 -11.10 -5.85
CA LEU A 80 -3.88 -10.52 -6.65
C LEU A 80 -2.62 -11.39 -6.58
N ILE A 81 -2.32 -11.98 -5.42
CA ILE A 81 -1.20 -12.92 -5.28
C ILE A 81 -1.41 -14.16 -6.16
N SER A 82 -2.60 -14.77 -6.10
CA SER A 82 -2.92 -15.92 -6.95
C SER A 82 -2.79 -15.58 -8.44
N PHE A 83 -3.32 -14.42 -8.83
CA PHE A 83 -3.27 -13.97 -10.22
C PHE A 83 -1.84 -13.75 -10.71
N ALA A 84 -0.99 -13.12 -9.90
CA ALA A 84 0.41 -12.87 -10.24
C ALA A 84 1.22 -14.17 -10.32
N GLN A 85 1.05 -15.09 -9.36
CA GLN A 85 1.71 -16.39 -9.37
C GLN A 85 1.34 -17.20 -10.61
N GLY A 86 0.06 -17.25 -10.98
CA GLY A 86 -0.40 -17.95 -12.18
C GLY A 86 0.16 -17.39 -13.49
N ARG A 87 0.63 -16.14 -13.48
CA ARG A 87 1.28 -15.48 -14.64
C ARG A 87 2.80 -15.46 -14.54
N GLY A 88 3.38 -15.94 -13.45
CA GLY A 88 4.80 -15.72 -13.15
C GLY A 88 5.15 -14.23 -13.17
N ALA A 89 4.29 -13.37 -12.61
CA ALA A 89 4.53 -11.93 -12.43
C ALA A 89 5.00 -11.63 -10.99
N GLY A 90 5.79 -10.57 -10.81
CA GLY A 90 6.11 -10.05 -9.48
C GLY A 90 5.01 -9.13 -8.96
N LEU A 91 5.08 -8.79 -7.68
CA LEU A 91 4.15 -7.89 -7.01
C LEU A 91 4.86 -6.74 -6.30
N TYR A 92 4.17 -5.62 -6.27
CA TYR A 92 4.51 -4.43 -5.50
C TYR A 92 3.28 -4.05 -4.68
N LEU A 93 3.26 -4.36 -3.39
CA LEU A 93 2.10 -4.17 -2.54
C LEU A 93 2.35 -3.06 -1.51
N GLU A 94 1.51 -2.02 -1.52
CA GLU A 94 1.58 -0.89 -0.60
C GLU A 94 0.57 -1.03 0.54
N ILE A 95 0.99 -0.82 1.78
CA ILE A 95 0.06 -0.56 2.89
C ILE A 95 -0.33 0.93 2.86
N LYS A 96 -1.62 1.22 2.69
CA LYS A 96 -2.14 2.59 2.74
C LYS A 96 -2.56 2.97 4.15
N GLU A 97 -2.26 4.20 4.53
CA GLU A 97 -2.84 4.86 5.69
C GLU A 97 -2.80 4.00 6.97
N SER A 98 -1.69 3.32 7.24
CA SER A 98 -1.61 2.33 8.33
C SER A 98 -2.01 2.89 9.70
N GLY A 99 -1.57 4.12 10.00
CA GLY A 99 -1.95 4.83 11.24
C GLY A 99 -3.46 5.09 11.34
N TYR A 100 -4.15 5.33 10.23
CA TYR A 100 -5.61 5.49 10.20
C TYR A 100 -6.33 4.22 10.64
N PHE A 101 -5.89 3.06 10.13
CA PHE A 101 -6.46 1.76 10.47
C PHE A 101 -6.11 1.34 11.90
N GLN A 102 -4.87 1.56 12.33
CA GLN A 102 -4.42 1.28 13.71
C GLN A 102 -5.23 2.05 14.75
N ALA A 103 -5.52 3.33 14.49
CA ALA A 103 -6.36 4.16 15.37
C ALA A 103 -7.80 3.61 15.53
N ARG A 104 -8.22 2.67 14.68
CA ARG A 104 -9.53 2.00 14.69
C ARG A 104 -9.47 0.54 15.13
N GLY A 105 -8.34 0.11 15.68
CA GLY A 105 -8.15 -1.28 16.14
C GLY A 105 -7.92 -2.28 15.01
N LEU A 106 -7.62 -1.82 13.79
CA LEU A 106 -7.24 -2.67 12.66
C LEU A 106 -5.72 -2.67 12.50
N ASP A 107 -5.13 -3.85 12.41
CA ASP A 107 -3.69 -4.02 12.25
C ASP A 107 -3.33 -4.47 10.82
N PRO A 108 -3.05 -3.54 9.89
CA PRO A 108 -2.66 -3.88 8.53
C PRO A 108 -1.33 -4.63 8.46
N VAL A 109 -0.37 -4.31 9.34
CA VAL A 109 0.98 -4.90 9.33
C VAL A 109 0.91 -6.39 9.63
N SER A 110 0.25 -6.77 10.73
CA SER A 110 0.11 -8.19 11.08
C SER A 110 -0.68 -8.96 10.02
N ARG A 111 -1.68 -8.33 9.39
CA ARG A 111 -2.46 -8.95 8.30
C ARG A 111 -1.60 -9.23 7.07
N VAL A 112 -0.75 -8.30 6.66
CA VAL A 112 0.18 -8.49 5.54
C VAL A 112 1.19 -9.58 5.87
N VAL A 113 1.81 -9.54 7.05
CA VAL A 113 2.76 -10.57 7.51
C VAL A 113 2.14 -11.96 7.47
N ASN A 114 0.92 -12.11 8.03
CA ASN A 114 0.23 -13.38 8.07
C ASN A 114 -0.15 -13.88 6.66
N LEU A 115 -0.55 -12.97 5.76
CA LEU A 115 -0.85 -13.32 4.37
C LEU A 115 0.41 -13.82 3.64
N MET A 116 1.54 -13.11 3.77
CA MET A 116 2.79 -13.52 3.14
C MET A 116 3.22 -14.91 3.62
N ARG A 117 3.16 -15.17 4.93
CA ARG A 117 3.46 -16.49 5.52
C ARG A 117 2.53 -17.58 5.00
N ALA A 118 1.22 -17.31 5.00
CA ALA A 118 0.22 -18.26 4.51
C ALA A 118 0.41 -18.61 3.02
N ARG A 119 0.96 -17.68 2.23
CA ARG A 119 1.27 -17.88 0.81
C ARG A 119 2.69 -18.40 0.54
N GLY A 120 3.55 -18.52 1.56
CA GLY A 120 4.96 -18.85 1.39
C GLY A 120 5.76 -17.78 0.63
N GLU A 121 5.27 -16.54 0.62
CA GLU A 121 5.86 -15.37 -0.04
C GLU A 121 6.63 -14.47 0.94
N ASP A 122 6.90 -14.96 2.15
CA ASP A 122 7.51 -14.22 3.26
C ASP A 122 9.05 -14.20 3.23
N ARG A 123 9.67 -14.67 2.14
CA ARG A 123 11.12 -14.79 2.00
C ARG A 123 11.71 -13.69 1.12
N ARG A 124 13.03 -13.48 1.22
CA ARG A 124 13.75 -12.46 0.43
C ARG A 124 13.77 -12.76 -1.07
N ASP A 125 13.77 -14.03 -1.43
CA ASP A 125 13.73 -14.51 -2.82
C ASP A 125 12.32 -14.50 -3.42
N SER A 126 11.30 -14.16 -2.62
CA SER A 126 9.95 -13.93 -3.13
C SER A 126 9.94 -12.83 -4.20
N ARG A 127 8.93 -12.88 -5.07
CA ARG A 127 8.72 -11.85 -6.09
C ARG A 127 7.79 -10.73 -5.60
N VAL A 128 7.63 -10.61 -4.28
CA VAL A 128 6.75 -9.63 -3.63
C VAL A 128 7.57 -8.58 -2.91
N TRP A 129 7.47 -7.35 -3.39
CA TRP A 129 7.97 -6.14 -2.75
C TRP A 129 6.87 -5.54 -1.87
N LEU A 130 7.21 -5.18 -0.64
CA LEU A 130 6.30 -4.55 0.32
C LEU A 130 6.67 -3.09 0.53
N GLN A 131 5.68 -2.22 0.40
CA GLN A 131 5.83 -0.76 0.43
C GLN A 131 5.01 -0.14 1.55
N SER A 132 5.56 0.88 2.19
CA SER A 132 4.78 1.78 3.06
C SER A 132 5.44 3.15 3.09
N SER A 133 4.62 4.18 3.30
CA SER A 133 5.08 5.54 3.60
C SER A 133 5.34 5.77 5.10
N ASN A 134 4.96 4.80 5.94
CA ASN A 134 5.21 4.81 7.38
C ASN A 134 6.43 3.90 7.69
N PRO A 135 7.57 4.48 8.14
CA PRO A 135 8.75 3.71 8.52
C PRO A 135 8.50 2.64 9.59
N GLY A 136 7.57 2.89 10.51
CA GLY A 136 7.21 1.95 11.57
C GLY A 136 6.65 0.64 11.04
N ASP A 137 5.87 0.69 9.95
CA ASP A 137 5.36 -0.52 9.30
C ASP A 137 6.50 -1.36 8.72
N LEU A 138 7.44 -0.71 8.04
CA LEU A 138 8.58 -1.38 7.41
C LEU A 138 9.50 -2.00 8.46
N GLN A 139 9.76 -1.30 9.55
CA GLN A 139 10.51 -1.82 10.70
C GLN A 139 9.81 -3.05 11.29
N ALA A 140 8.50 -2.96 11.53
CA ALA A 140 7.72 -4.04 12.12
C ALA A 140 7.63 -5.28 11.20
N MET A 141 7.45 -5.11 9.89
CA MET A 141 7.45 -6.21 8.94
C MET A 141 8.84 -6.84 8.80
N ARG A 142 9.89 -6.04 8.69
CA ARG A 142 11.27 -6.53 8.52
C ARG A 142 11.77 -7.35 9.70
N GLY A 143 11.25 -7.09 10.91
CA GLY A 143 11.51 -7.93 12.09
C GLY A 143 10.81 -9.30 12.05
N GLN A 144 9.92 -9.54 11.09
CA GLN A 144 9.04 -10.72 11.07
C GLN A 144 9.13 -11.56 9.79
N ILE A 145 9.40 -10.94 8.64
CA ILE A 145 9.47 -11.59 7.32
C ILE A 145 10.65 -11.05 6.51
N GLY A 146 11.10 -11.84 5.54
CA GLY A 146 12.31 -11.59 4.76
C GLY A 146 12.11 -10.85 3.44
N ASN A 147 10.90 -10.41 3.09
CA ASN A 147 10.59 -9.68 1.86
C ASN A 147 11.52 -8.49 1.60
N ARG A 148 11.50 -7.98 0.37
CA ARG A 148 12.16 -6.72 0.05
C ARG A 148 11.25 -5.54 0.39
N PHE A 149 11.80 -4.55 1.08
CA PHE A 149 11.02 -3.43 1.61
C PHE A 149 11.32 -2.11 0.92
N VAL A 150 10.26 -1.34 0.65
CA VAL A 150 10.34 -0.05 -0.04
C VAL A 150 9.80 1.04 0.87
N PHE A 151 10.65 2.04 1.13
CA PHE A 151 10.21 3.26 1.78
C PHE A 151 9.69 4.26 0.75
N LEU A 152 8.37 4.41 0.69
CA LEU A 152 7.69 5.34 -0.20
C LEU A 152 7.69 6.74 0.40
N THR A 153 8.30 7.71 -0.27
CA THR A 153 8.38 9.09 0.21
C THR A 153 8.20 10.11 -0.89
N ARG A 154 7.55 11.23 -0.56
CA ARG A 154 7.31 12.38 -1.45
C ARG A 154 8.33 13.50 -1.27
N SER A 155 8.99 13.54 -0.12
CA SER A 155 9.67 14.74 0.37
C SER A 155 11.19 14.63 0.37
N VAL A 156 11.76 13.44 0.19
CA VAL A 156 13.20 13.24 0.29
C VAL A 156 13.98 14.07 -0.74
N GLY A 157 15.03 14.73 -0.28
CA GLY A 157 15.89 15.59 -1.07
C GLY A 157 17.37 15.51 -0.67
N ALA A 158 18.16 16.46 -1.15
CA ALA A 158 19.61 16.50 -0.90
C ALA A 158 19.94 16.68 0.59
N ASP A 159 19.12 17.42 1.33
CA ASP A 159 19.34 17.68 2.76
C ASP A 159 19.06 16.45 3.64
N ASP A 160 18.32 15.47 3.12
CA ASP A 160 17.96 14.23 3.84
C ASP A 160 18.98 13.10 3.64
N VAL A 161 20.03 13.31 2.83
CA VAL A 161 21.00 12.26 2.48
C VAL A 161 21.69 11.67 3.72
N GLY A 162 21.90 12.50 4.76
CA GLY A 162 22.43 12.05 6.04
C GLY A 162 21.55 11.01 6.76
N LEU A 163 20.27 10.91 6.40
CA LEU A 163 19.30 9.97 6.98
C LEU A 163 19.31 8.60 6.27
N PHE A 164 19.93 8.48 5.09
CA PHE A 164 19.88 7.26 4.29
C PHE A 164 20.42 6.02 5.00
N PRO A 165 21.53 6.08 5.77
CA PRO A 165 21.95 4.94 6.59
C PRO A 165 20.89 4.48 7.59
N GLY A 166 20.08 5.40 8.13
CA GLY A 166 18.94 5.08 8.98
C GLY A 166 17.80 4.44 8.19
N PHE A 167 17.48 4.97 7.00
CA PHE A 167 16.46 4.38 6.13
C PHE A 167 16.80 2.95 5.72
N ARG A 168 18.09 2.67 5.47
CA ARG A 168 18.58 1.34 5.12
C ARG A 168 18.29 0.26 6.18
N GLN A 169 18.14 0.66 7.45
CA GLN A 169 17.81 -0.28 8.53
C GLN A 169 16.42 -0.90 8.37
N PHE A 170 15.49 -0.24 7.67
CA PHE A 170 14.12 -0.72 7.48
C PHE A 170 13.70 -0.87 6.02
N ALA A 171 14.44 -0.30 5.07
CA ALA A 171 14.18 -0.44 3.65
C ALA A 171 15.38 -1.02 2.88
N ASP A 172 15.08 -1.69 1.77
CA ASP A 172 16.05 -2.03 0.73
C ASP A 172 16.04 -0.99 -0.41
N VAL A 173 14.92 -0.29 -0.60
CA VAL A 173 14.72 0.67 -1.68
C VAL A 173 14.04 1.94 -1.19
N LEU A 174 14.47 3.08 -1.75
CA LEU A 174 13.78 4.35 -1.65
C LEU A 174 12.84 4.54 -2.84
N GLY A 175 11.53 4.63 -2.57
CA GLY A 175 10.50 4.92 -3.55
C GLY A 175 10.25 6.43 -3.66
N VAL A 176 10.78 7.10 -4.70
CA VAL A 176 10.73 8.57 -4.83
C VAL A 176 9.94 9.02 -6.06
N PRO A 177 9.31 10.21 -6.03
CA PRO A 177 8.66 10.73 -7.21
C PRO A 177 9.69 11.14 -8.28
N THR A 178 9.29 11.13 -9.56
CA THR A 178 10.12 11.54 -10.71
C THR A 178 10.75 12.92 -10.52
N THR A 179 10.02 13.84 -9.89
CA THR A 179 10.48 15.20 -9.57
C THR A 179 11.65 15.24 -8.58
N ARG A 180 11.91 14.14 -7.86
CA ARG A 180 12.99 14.01 -6.87
C ARG A 180 14.12 13.09 -7.32
N ALA A 181 13.92 12.27 -8.35
CA ALA A 181 14.87 11.28 -8.86
C ALA A 181 16.08 11.87 -9.62
N ARG A 182 16.78 12.85 -9.03
CA ARG A 182 18.01 13.44 -9.59
C ARG A 182 19.15 12.43 -9.51
N ARG A 183 20.04 12.45 -10.52
CA ARG A 183 21.21 11.55 -10.58
C ARG A 183 22.04 11.56 -9.28
N SER A 184 22.26 12.72 -8.69
CA SER A 184 23.03 12.86 -7.44
C SER A 184 22.37 12.14 -6.26
N LEU A 185 21.05 12.29 -6.10
CA LEU A 185 20.28 11.61 -5.05
C LEU A 185 20.37 10.08 -5.22
N VAL A 186 20.22 9.61 -6.47
CA VAL A 186 20.33 8.17 -6.79
C VAL A 186 21.71 7.62 -6.44
N GLN A 187 22.77 8.34 -6.80
CA GLN A 187 24.15 7.93 -6.45
C GLN A 187 24.36 7.88 -4.94
N GLN A 188 23.80 8.85 -4.19
CA GLN A 188 23.90 8.89 -2.74
C GLN A 188 23.09 7.78 -2.06
N ALA A 189 21.91 7.45 -2.58
CA ALA A 189 21.14 6.29 -2.12
C ALA A 189 21.91 4.98 -2.34
N HIS A 190 22.47 4.79 -3.52
CA HIS A 190 23.30 3.61 -3.82
C HIS A 190 24.54 3.53 -2.92
N ALA A 191 25.20 4.66 -2.62
CA ALA A 191 26.32 4.72 -1.68
C ALA A 191 25.93 4.31 -0.24
N ALA A 192 24.64 4.40 0.11
CA ALA A 192 24.07 3.95 1.37
C ALA A 192 23.42 2.55 1.29
N ASP A 193 23.70 1.77 0.24
CA ASP A 193 23.13 0.43 -0.02
C ASP A 193 21.59 0.43 -0.17
N LEU A 194 21.00 1.56 -0.57
CA LEU A 194 19.59 1.67 -0.93
C LEU A 194 19.43 1.66 -2.44
N GLY A 195 18.58 0.79 -2.97
CA GLY A 195 18.10 0.94 -4.35
C GLY A 195 17.17 2.15 -4.49
N VAL A 196 16.87 2.56 -5.72
CA VAL A 196 15.89 3.63 -6.00
C VAL A 196 14.88 3.17 -7.03
N HIS A 197 13.60 3.19 -6.66
CA HIS A 197 12.48 2.98 -7.57
C HIS A 197 11.71 4.31 -7.71
N VAL A 198 11.38 4.68 -8.95
CA VAL A 198 10.79 5.99 -9.25
C VAL A 198 9.31 5.85 -9.60
N TRP A 199 8.47 6.72 -9.05
CA TRP A 199 7.04 6.80 -9.33
C TRP A 199 6.61 8.25 -9.64
N THR A 200 5.43 8.57 -10.14
CA THR A 200 4.75 7.84 -11.20
C THR A 200 5.27 8.39 -12.53
N LEU A 201 5.80 7.51 -13.40
CA LEU A 201 6.08 7.89 -14.79
C LEU A 201 4.75 8.04 -15.50
N ARG A 202 4.42 9.26 -15.94
CA ARG A 202 3.29 9.51 -16.84
C ARG A 202 3.87 9.75 -18.23
N GLY A 203 3.50 8.90 -19.19
CA GLY A 203 3.83 9.16 -20.59
C GLY A 203 3.17 10.47 -21.04
N SER A 204 3.93 11.30 -21.74
CA SER A 204 3.41 12.45 -22.49
C SER A 204 2.64 11.98 -23.72
#